data_AF-A0A2J8QDC3-F1
#
_entry.id   AF-A0A2J8QDC3-F1
#
_cell.length_a   1.000
_cell.length_b   1.000
_cell.length_c   1.000
_cell.angle_alpha   90.00
_cell.angle_beta   90.00
_cell.angle_gamma   90.00
#
_symmetry.space_group_name_H-M   'P 1'
#
loop_
_entity.id
_entity.type
_entity.pdbx_description
1 polymer ?
#
loop_
_entity_poly.entity_id
_entity_poly.type
_entity_poly.pdbx_seq_one_letter_code
_entity_poly.pdbx_strand_id
1 'polypeptide(L)'
;MGLAWGLGVLFLMHVCGTNRIPESGGDNSVFDIFELTGAARKGSGRRLVKGPDPSSPAFRIEDANLIPPVPDDKFQDLVDAVRAEKGFLLLASL
;
A
#
# COMPACT_ATOMS: atom_id res chain seq x y z
N MET A 1 38.93 30.00 -1.35
CA MET A 1 37.58 29.99 -1.97
C MET A 1 37.15 28.57 -2.41
N GLY A 2 37.40 27.53 -1.60
CA GLY A 2 37.07 26.13 -1.96
C GLY A 2 36.02 25.46 -1.06
N LEU A 3 35.86 25.95 0.18
CA LEU A 3 34.93 25.39 1.17
C LEU A 3 33.44 25.62 0.84
N ALA A 4 33.12 26.78 0.25
CA ALA A 4 31.73 27.12 -0.12
C ALA A 4 31.19 26.21 -1.23
N TRP A 5 32.06 25.75 -2.14
CA TRP A 5 31.68 24.84 -3.22
C TRP A 5 31.43 23.42 -2.68
N GLY A 6 32.28 22.94 -1.78
CA GLY A 6 32.09 21.63 -1.13
C GLY A 6 30.79 21.52 -0.35
N LEU A 7 30.40 22.59 0.36
CA LEU A 7 29.12 22.68 1.08
C LEU A 7 27.91 22.71 0.14
N GLY A 8 28.01 23.39 -1.01
CA GLY A 8 26.94 23.40 -2.01
C GLY A 8 26.67 22.01 -2.61
N VAL A 9 27.73 21.22 -2.84
CA VAL A 9 27.62 19.83 -3.34
C VAL A 9 27.03 18.91 -2.26
N LEU A 10 27.44 19.07 -1.00
CA LEU A 10 26.85 18.34 0.13
C LEU A 10 25.36 18.65 0.31
N PHE A 11 24.95 19.90 0.10
CA PHE A 11 23.54 20.30 0.18
C PHE A 11 22.71 19.69 -0.97
N LEU A 12 23.26 19.67 -2.20
CA LEU A 12 22.64 19.02 -3.35
C LEU A 12 22.52 17.50 -3.15
N MET A 13 23.52 16.83 -2.58
CA MET A 13 23.42 15.40 -2.26
C MET A 13 22.44 15.11 -1.12
N HIS A 14 22.30 16.01 -0.14
CA HIS A 14 21.30 15.85 0.93
C HIS A 14 19.86 16.04 0.41
N VAL A 15 19.63 16.99 -0.49
CA VAL A 15 18.30 17.21 -1.11
C VAL A 15 17.94 16.10 -2.10
N CYS A 16 18.92 15.50 -2.78
CA CYS A 16 18.67 14.37 -3.67
C CYS A 16 18.57 13.03 -2.91
N GLY A 17 19.28 12.88 -1.79
CA GLY A 17 19.29 11.65 -0.98
C GLY A 17 18.04 11.42 -0.12
N THR A 18 17.22 12.45 0.11
CA THR A 18 15.93 12.33 0.82
C THR A 18 14.77 12.01 -0.11
N ASN A 19 14.92 12.21 -1.43
CA ASN A 19 14.01 11.66 -2.42
C ASN A 19 14.41 10.21 -2.67
N ARG A 20 14.05 9.32 -1.74
CA ARG A 20 13.91 7.91 -2.07
C ARG A 20 12.85 7.86 -3.18
N ILE A 21 13.29 7.87 -4.43
CA ILE A 21 12.46 7.42 -5.53
C ILE A 21 12.11 5.99 -5.16
N PRO A 22 10.84 5.64 -4.93
CA PRO A 22 10.50 4.25 -4.71
C PRO A 22 10.86 3.50 -5.98
N GLU A 23 11.94 2.71 -5.91
CA GLU A 23 12.27 1.73 -6.93
C GLU A 23 11.25 0.59 -6.86
N SER A 24 10.06 0.78 -7.44
CA SER A 24 9.16 -0.28 -7.91
C SER A 24 7.91 0.36 -8.52
N GLY A 25 8.01 0.75 -9.79
CA GLY A 25 6.89 1.24 -10.58
C GLY A 25 6.20 0.16 -11.43
N GLY A 26 6.51 -1.12 -11.22
CA GLY A 26 5.98 -2.22 -12.05
C GLY A 26 5.13 -3.24 -11.29
N ASP A 27 5.34 -3.40 -9.98
CA ASP A 27 4.98 -4.62 -9.26
C ASP A 27 3.88 -4.39 -8.21
N ASN A 28 3.85 -3.20 -7.60
CA ASN A 28 2.95 -2.84 -6.49
C ASN A 28 1.80 -1.91 -6.92
N SER A 29 1.18 -2.14 -8.09
CA SER A 29 0.05 -1.32 -8.57
C SER A 29 -1.31 -1.81 -8.08
N VAL A 30 -1.41 -3.07 -7.66
CA VAL A 30 -2.66 -3.69 -7.19
C VAL A 30 -2.56 -3.95 -5.69
N PHE A 31 -3.48 -3.36 -4.93
CA PHE A 31 -3.55 -3.48 -3.48
C PHE A 31 -4.84 -4.23 -3.08
N ASP A 32 -4.75 -5.55 -2.84
CA ASP A 32 -5.87 -6.33 -2.32
C ASP A 32 -6.03 -6.09 -0.80
N ILE A 33 -7.03 -5.30 -0.41
CA ILE A 33 -7.26 -4.93 0.99
C ILE A 33 -7.51 -6.15 1.89
N PHE A 34 -8.20 -7.17 1.40
CA PHE A 34 -8.44 -8.39 2.17
C PHE A 34 -7.12 -9.16 2.36
N GLU A 35 -6.27 -9.27 1.34
CA GLU A 35 -4.94 -9.85 1.51
C GLU A 35 -4.07 -9.05 2.47
N LEU A 36 -4.07 -7.72 2.35
CA LEU A 36 -3.25 -6.80 3.15
C LEU A 36 -3.60 -6.81 4.64
N THR A 37 -4.90 -6.87 4.97
CA THR A 37 -5.37 -7.01 6.36
C THR A 37 -5.06 -8.39 6.95
N GLY A 38 -4.58 -9.34 6.15
CA GLY A 38 -4.46 -10.73 6.57
C GLY A 38 -5.82 -11.42 6.73
N ALA A 39 -6.92 -10.83 6.23
CA ALA A 39 -7.84 -11.57 5.36
C ALA A 39 -8.15 -13.04 5.67
N ALA A 40 -7.40 -13.84 4.93
CA ALA A 40 -7.52 -15.27 4.84
C ALA A 40 -7.00 -16.00 6.09
N ARG A 41 -6.27 -15.33 6.99
CA ARG A 41 -5.85 -15.91 8.27
C ARG A 41 -7.03 -15.93 9.22
N LYS A 42 -7.32 -17.11 9.76
CA LYS A 42 -8.43 -17.44 10.65
C LYS A 42 -8.63 -16.35 11.72
N GLY A 43 -9.72 -15.58 11.61
CA GLY A 43 -10.02 -14.44 12.48
C GLY A 43 -11.52 -14.15 12.51
N SER A 44 -11.99 -13.59 13.62
CA SER A 44 -13.40 -13.27 13.90
C SER A 44 -13.87 -12.05 13.10
N GLY A 45 -15.17 -11.98 12.80
CA GLY A 45 -15.79 -10.83 12.10
C GLY A 45 -16.07 -11.05 10.62
N ARG A 46 -15.62 -12.16 10.04
CA ARG A 46 -15.93 -12.55 8.66
C ARG A 46 -15.93 -14.05 8.47
N ARG A 47 -16.67 -14.51 7.46
CA ARG A 47 -16.75 -15.91 7.06
C ARG A 47 -16.41 -16.07 5.59
N LEU A 48 -15.55 -17.04 5.28
CA LEU A 48 -15.20 -17.39 3.90
C LEU A 48 -16.41 -18.01 3.19
N VAL A 49 -16.74 -17.48 2.02
CA VAL A 49 -17.83 -17.91 1.14
C VAL A 49 -17.34 -17.99 -0.31
N LYS A 50 -18.14 -18.57 -1.21
CA LYS A 50 -17.84 -18.57 -2.65
C LYS A 50 -18.35 -17.29 -3.28
N GLY A 51 -17.47 -16.58 -3.97
CA GLY A 51 -17.80 -15.38 -4.74
C GLY A 51 -18.09 -15.69 -6.21
N PRO A 52 -18.32 -14.63 -7.01
CA PRO A 52 -18.45 -14.73 -8.47
C PRO A 52 -17.16 -15.22 -9.15
N ASP A 53 -16.00 -14.86 -8.60
CA ASP A 53 -14.70 -15.37 -9.03
C ASP A 53 -14.38 -16.67 -8.26
N PRO A 54 -14.29 -17.83 -8.93
CA PRO A 54 -13.93 -19.09 -8.28
C PRO A 54 -12.45 -19.16 -7.85
N SER A 55 -11.60 -18.27 -8.35
CA SER A 55 -10.16 -18.25 -8.12
C SER A 55 -9.76 -17.37 -6.93
N SER A 56 -10.70 -16.59 -6.39
CA SER A 56 -10.46 -15.62 -5.31
C SER A 56 -11.42 -15.86 -4.12
N PRO A 57 -10.97 -15.70 -2.87
CA PRO A 57 -11.84 -15.83 -1.71
C PRO A 57 -12.87 -14.70 -1.64
N ALA A 58 -14.12 -15.02 -1.28
CA ALA A 58 -15.12 -14.03 -0.91
C ALA A 58 -15.41 -14.07 0.59
N PHE A 59 -15.73 -12.91 1.17
CA PHE A 59 -15.89 -12.77 2.61
C PHE A 59 -17.28 -12.23 2.93
N ARG A 60 -18.10 -13.02 3.64
CA ARG A 60 -19.30 -12.52 4.29
C ARG A 60 -18.90 -11.80 5.57
N ILE A 61 -19.24 -10.53 5.70
CA ILE A 61 -18.98 -9.74 6.90
C ILE A 61 -19.97 -10.14 8.00
N GLU A 62 -19.46 -10.51 9.17
CA GLU A 62 -20.25 -10.85 10.37
C GLU A 62 -20.15 -9.73 11.42
N ASP A 63 -18.94 -9.21 11.65
CA ASP A 63 -18.65 -8.04 12.50
C ASP A 63 -17.41 -7.31 11.97
N ALA A 64 -17.61 -6.14 11.39
CA ALA A 64 -16.53 -5.35 10.79
C ALA A 64 -15.49 -4.85 11.82
N ASN A 65 -15.86 -4.71 13.10
CA ASN A 65 -14.96 -4.19 14.13
C ASN A 65 -13.84 -5.18 14.49
N LEU A 66 -14.04 -6.46 14.17
CA LEU A 66 -13.08 -7.53 14.44
C LEU A 66 -12.13 -7.76 13.26
N ILE A 67 -12.37 -7.10 12.12
CA ILE A 67 -11.48 -7.16 10.97
C ILE A 67 -10.25 -6.30 11.25
N PRO A 68 -9.04 -6.89 11.22
CA PRO A 68 -7.82 -6.13 11.46
C PRO A 68 -7.63 -5.03 10.41
N PRO A 69 -7.06 -3.88 10.79
CA PRO A 69 -6.72 -2.82 9.84
C PRO A 69 -5.57 -3.26 8.92
N VAL A 70 -5.41 -2.53 7.82
CA VAL A 70 -4.22 -2.66 6.96
C VAL A 70 -2.99 -2.20 7.75
N PRO A 71 -1.87 -2.94 7.73
CA PRO A 71 -0.62 -2.51 8.36
C PRO A 71 -0.15 -1.13 7.86
N ASP A 72 0.38 -0.31 8.77
CA ASP A 72 0.76 1.08 8.48
C ASP A 72 1.79 1.22 7.35
N ASP A 73 2.75 0.29 7.28
CA ASP A 73 3.76 0.22 6.21
C ASP A 73 3.10 0.04 4.84
N LYS A 74 2.20 -0.94 4.71
CA LYS A 74 1.50 -1.21 3.46
C LYS A 74 0.48 -0.12 3.11
N PHE A 75 -0.12 0.50 4.11
CA PHE A 75 -1.02 1.63 3.90
C PHE A 75 -0.27 2.86 3.40
N GLN A 76 0.94 3.10 3.90
CA GLN A 76 1.80 4.18 3.42
C GLN A 76 2.17 3.97 1.94
N ASP A 77 2.53 2.75 1.55
CA ASP A 77 2.80 2.41 0.14
C ASP A 77 1.58 2.70 -0.76
N LEU A 78 0.36 2.36 -0.31
CA LEU A 78 -0.88 2.69 -1.02
C LEU A 78 -1.08 4.20 -1.14
N VAL A 79 -0.85 4.97 -0.07
CA VAL A 79 -0.98 6.43 -0.08
C VAL A 79 0.01 7.07 -1.05
N ASP A 80 1.24 6.58 -1.08
CA ASP A 80 2.27 7.09 -1.97
C ASP A 80 1.95 6.77 -3.44
N ALA A 81 1.41 5.59 -3.74
CA ALA A 81 0.90 5.25 -5.06
C ALA A 81 -0.24 6.19 -5.50
N VAL A 82 -1.23 6.43 -4.63
CA VAL A 82 -2.34 7.35 -4.92
C VAL A 82 -1.84 8.78 -5.19
N ARG A 83 -0.84 9.24 -4.43
CA ARG A 83 -0.23 10.57 -4.62
C ARG A 83 0.53 10.65 -5.94
N ALA A 84 1.28 9.61 -6.30
CA ALA A 84 2.03 9.53 -7.54
C ALA A 84 1.11 9.56 -8.77
N GLU A 85 0.00 8.80 -8.72
CA GLU A 85 -0.98 8.71 -9.81
C GLU A 85 -2.04 9.82 -9.78
N LYS A 86 -2.06 10.66 -8.74
CA LYS A 86 -3.05 11.74 -8.52
C LYS A 86 -4.50 11.21 -8.47
N GLY A 87 -4.68 9.97 -8.06
CA GLY A 87 -5.95 9.28 -8.08
C GLY A 87 -5.77 7.78 -7.85
N PHE A 88 -6.87 7.03 -7.97
CA PHE A 88 -6.88 5.57 -7.92
C PHE A 88 -8.11 5.01 -8.63
N LEU A 89 -8.07 3.72 -8.93
CA LEU A 89 -9.21 2.93 -9.35
C LEU A 89 -9.53 1.89 -8.28
N LEU A 90 -10.78 1.86 -7.80
CA LEU A 90 -11.25 0.90 -6.81
C LEU A 90 -12.10 -0.18 -7.49
N LEU A 91 -11.72 -1.45 -7.32
CA LEU A 91 -12.52 -2.61 -7.74
C LEU A 91 -13.14 -3.27 -6.51
N ALA A 92 -14.43 -3.57 -6.58
CA ALA A 92 -15.14 -4.32 -5.55
C ALA A 92 -16.25 -5.18 -6.17
N SER A 93 -16.39 -6.41 -5.67
CA SER A 93 -17.47 -7.36 -6.03
C SER A 93 -18.31 -7.61 -4.78
N LEU A 94 -19.64 -7.47 -4.90
CA LEU A 94 -20.59 -7.58 -3.78
C LEU A 94 -21.52 -8.79 -3.94
#